data_AF-A0A1I5F585-F1
#
_entry.id   AF-A0A1I5F585-F1
#
_cell.length_a   1.000
_cell.length_b   1.000
_cell.length_c   1.000
_cell.angle_alpha   90.00
_cell.angle_beta   90.00
_cell.angle_gamma   90.00
#
_symmetry.space_group_name_H-M   'P 1'
#
loop_
_entity.id
_entity.type
_entity.pdbx_description
1 polymer ?
#
loop_
_entity_poly.entity_id
_entity_poly.type
_entity_poly.pdbx_seq_one_letter_code
_entity_poly.pdbx_strand_id
1 'polypeptide(L)'
;MDKELQDLNKQVMQVHERVDVLFKTANIPSMLMSEYKNKVSQYENMIESVETMKKMAGSDDAVEKLIFQQKEILNRRMKCELELARKAQSCL
;
A
#
# COMPACT_ATOMS: atom_id res chain seq x y z
N MET A 1 18.75 2.27 -8.93
CA MET A 1 17.35 2.22 -8.45
C MET A 1 16.99 0.75 -8.29
N ASP A 2 16.52 0.34 -7.12
CA ASP A 2 16.20 -1.06 -6.82
C ASP A 2 15.05 -1.54 -7.72
N LYS A 3 15.35 -2.45 -8.66
CA LYS A 3 14.39 -2.93 -9.68
C LYS A 3 13.24 -3.69 -9.04
N GLU A 4 13.50 -4.46 -7.99
CA GLU A 4 12.47 -5.20 -7.27
C GLU A 4 11.48 -4.26 -6.58
N LEU A 5 11.95 -3.16 -6.00
CA LEU A 5 11.12 -2.13 -5.40
C LEU A 5 10.23 -1.45 -6.45
N GLN A 6 10.76 -1.19 -7.65
CA GLN A 6 9.96 -0.63 -8.76
C GLN A 6 8.87 -1.62 -9.20
N ASP A 7 9.23 -2.89 -9.39
CA ASP A 7 8.27 -3.93 -9.79
C ASP A 7 7.20 -4.15 -8.71
N LEU A 8 7.58 -4.11 -7.44
CA LEU A 8 6.65 -4.23 -6.32
C LEU A 8 5.71 -3.02 -6.22
N ASN A 9 6.21 -1.80 -6.38
CA ASN A 9 5.37 -0.60 -6.45
C ASN A 9 4.34 -0.71 -7.57
N LYS A 10 4.76 -1.14 -8.76
CA LYS A 10 3.86 -1.35 -9.90
C LYS A 10 2.76 -2.37 -9.58
N GLN A 11 3.12 -3.50 -8.96
CA GLN A 11 2.15 -4.52 -8.54
C GLN A 11 1.16 -3.97 -7.51
N VAL A 12 1.63 -3.24 -6.50
CA VAL A 12 0.78 -2.60 -5.49
C VAL A 12 -0.20 -1.62 -6.13
N MET A 13 0.27 -0.78 -7.06
CA MET A 13 -0.61 0.17 -7.77
C MET A 13 -1.69 -0.53 -8.59
N GLN A 14 -1.34 -1.62 -9.29
CA GLN A 14 -2.33 -2.41 -10.04
C GLN A 14 -3.39 -3.05 -9.12
N VAL A 15 -2.98 -3.53 -7.95
CA VAL A 15 -3.94 -4.02 -6.94
C VAL A 15 -4.80 -2.86 -6.45
N HIS A 16 -4.18 -1.75 -6.09
CA HIS A 16 -4.86 -0.57 -5.57
C HIS A 16 -5.93 -0.04 -6.52
N GLU A 17 -5.61 0.14 -7.81
CA GLU A 17 -6.56 0.57 -8.83
C GLU A 17 -7.79 -0.35 -8.91
N ARG A 18 -7.57 -1.67 -8.86
CA ARG A 18 -8.66 -2.65 -8.92
C ARG A 18 -9.53 -2.62 -7.67
N VAL A 19 -8.92 -2.51 -6.48
CA VAL A 19 -9.65 -2.45 -5.21
C VAL A 19 -10.39 -1.11 -5.09
N ASP A 20 -9.77 0.00 -5.47
CA ASP A 20 -10.39 1.32 -5.46
C ASP A 20 -11.63 1.37 -6.35
N VAL A 21 -11.56 0.80 -7.56
CA VAL A 21 -12.73 0.67 -8.44
C VAL A 21 -13.84 -0.12 -7.75
N LEU A 22 -13.53 -1.29 -7.16
CA LEU A 22 -14.51 -2.09 -6.42
C LEU A 22 -15.20 -1.26 -5.32
N PHE A 23 -14.41 -0.56 -4.49
CA PHE A 23 -14.94 0.24 -3.37
C PHE A 23 -15.71 1.49 -3.82
N LYS A 24 -15.47 2.01 -5.03
CA LYS A 24 -16.20 3.15 -5.60
C LYS A 24 -17.48 2.76 -6.34
N THR A 25 -17.52 1.57 -6.96
CA THR A 25 -18.64 1.16 -7.82
C THR A 25 -19.63 0.21 -7.13
N ALA A 26 -19.18 -0.57 -6.16
CA ALA A 26 -20.04 -1.50 -5.42
C ALA A 26 -20.77 -0.80 -4.27
N ASN A 27 -21.93 -1.35 -3.89
CA ASN A 27 -22.68 -0.91 -2.72
C ASN A 27 -22.05 -1.46 -1.42
N ILE A 28 -20.83 -1.02 -1.10
CA ILE A 28 -20.05 -1.49 0.04
C ILE A 28 -20.56 -0.85 1.35
N PRO A 29 -20.71 -1.63 2.45
CA PRO A 29 -21.08 -1.08 3.75
C PRO A 29 -20.16 0.06 4.20
N SER A 30 -20.76 1.12 4.76
CA SER A 30 -20.05 2.35 5.17
C SER A 30 -18.86 2.09 6.11
N MET A 31 -19.00 1.11 7.01
CA MET A 31 -17.93 0.68 7.91
C MET A 31 -16.72 0.15 7.15
N LEU A 32 -16.94 -0.72 6.15
CA LEU A 32 -15.89 -1.32 5.35
C LEU A 32 -15.25 -0.29 4.40
N MET A 33 -16.06 0.62 3.83
CA MET A 33 -15.56 1.76 3.05
C MET A 33 -14.66 2.69 3.89
N SER A 34 -15.00 2.90 5.16
CA SER A 34 -14.19 3.69 6.09
C SER A 34 -12.89 2.96 6.46
N GLU A 35 -12.95 1.65 6.70
CA GLU A 35 -11.76 0.81 6.93
C GLU A 35 -10.79 0.91 5.74
N TYR A 36 -11.31 0.79 4.51
CA TYR A 36 -10.51 0.92 3.28
C TYR A 36 -9.80 2.27 3.18
N LYS A 37 -10.54 3.38 3.29
CA LYS A 37 -9.96 4.74 3.22
C LYS A 37 -8.88 4.95 4.27
N ASN A 38 -9.13 4.51 5.50
CA ASN A 38 -8.18 4.63 6.59
C ASN A 38 -6.91 3.83 6.32
N LYS A 39 -7.03 2.60 5.79
CA LYS A 39 -5.88 1.74 5.48
C LYS A 39 -5.05 2.26 4.32
N VAL A 40 -5.69 2.73 3.25
CA VAL A 40 -4.98 3.36 2.11
C VAL A 40 -4.16 4.55 2.59
N SER A 41 -4.80 5.50 3.29
CA SER A 41 -4.11 6.68 3.82
C SER A 41 -2.99 6.30 4.79
N GLN A 42 -3.20 5.31 5.67
CA GLN A 42 -2.17 4.84 6.58
C GLN A 42 -0.91 4.37 5.82
N TYR A 43 -1.08 3.55 4.79
CA TYR A 43 0.06 3.04 4.03
C TYR A 43 0.73 4.12 3.17
N GLU A 44 -0.02 5.07 2.62
CA GLU A 44 0.53 6.22 1.90
C GLU A 44 1.44 7.06 2.79
N ASN A 45 0.97 7.39 4.00
CA ASN A 45 1.76 8.13 4.99
C ASN A 45 3.03 7.37 5.40
N MET A 46 2.94 6.04 5.55
CA MET A 46 4.10 5.20 5.87
C MET A 46 5.14 5.21 4.75
N ILE A 47 4.71 5.11 3.49
CA ILE A 47 5.61 5.18 2.33
C ILE A 47 6.26 6.55 2.22
N GLU A 48 5.49 7.63 2.35
CA GLU A 48 6.02 9.01 2.33
C GLU A 48 7.06 9.24 3.43
N SER A 49 6.80 8.72 4.63
CA SER A 49 7.73 8.79 5.76
C SER A 49 9.05 8.08 5.44
N VAL A 50 9.00 6.88 4.87
CA VAL A 50 10.20 6.13 4.49
C VAL A 50 10.97 6.82 3.35
N GLU A 51 10.27 7.35 2.35
CA GLU A 51 10.89 8.15 1.28
C GLU A 51 11.61 9.39 1.83
N THR A 52 11.00 10.06 2.81
CA THR A 52 11.60 11.23 3.48
C THR A 52 12.85 10.81 4.26
N MET A 53 12.78 9.72 5.03
CA MET A 53 13.93 9.18 5.76
C MET A 53 15.08 8.78 4.82
N LYS A 54 14.80 8.19 3.65
CA LYS A 54 15.85 7.84 2.68
C LYS A 54 16.61 9.05 2.18
N LYS A 55 15.94 10.17 1.96
CA LYS A 55 16.57 11.44 1.53
C LYS A 55 17.45 12.06 2.61
N MET A 56 17.15 11.79 3.88
CA MET A 56 17.90 12.29 5.04
C MET A 56 19.01 11.33 5.52
N ALA A 57 19.03 10.10 5.00
CA ALA A 57 19.98 9.09 5.42
C ALA A 57 21.41 9.50 5.06
N GLY A 58 22.30 9.48 6.04
CA GLY A 58 23.71 9.86 5.88
C GLY A 58 24.63 8.72 5.44
N SER A 59 24.10 7.51 5.23
CA SER A 59 24.88 6.33 4.83
C SER A 59 24.09 5.40 3.92
N ASP A 60 24.81 4.68 3.07
CA ASP A 60 24.23 3.70 2.14
C ASP A 60 23.55 2.53 2.87
N ASP A 61 24.12 2.07 4.00
CA ASP A 61 23.51 1.02 4.85
C ASP A 61 22.15 1.44 5.42
N ALA A 62 22.01 2.72 5.82
CA ALA A 62 20.72 3.24 6.28
C ALA A 62 19.71 3.31 5.13
N VAL A 63 20.15 3.71 3.93
CA VAL A 63 19.30 3.71 2.73
C VAL A 63 18.83 2.30 2.38
N GLU A 64 19.72 1.30 2.43
CA GLU A 64 19.38 -0.09 2.13
C GLU A 64 18.34 -0.66 3.10
N LYS A 65 18.51 -0.41 4.41
CA LYS A 65 17.51 -0.79 5.43
C LYS A 65 16.15 -0.14 5.19
N LEU A 66 16.14 1.14 4.78
CA LEU A 66 14.91 1.85 4.47
C LEU A 66 14.26 1.33 3.17
N ILE A 67 15.05 0.91 2.18
CA ILE A 67 14.54 0.22 0.98
C ILE A 67 13.88 -1.10 1.38
N PHE A 68 14.52 -1.89 2.25
CA PHE A 68 13.93 -3.12 2.77
C PHE A 68 12.61 -2.87 3.51
N GLN A 69 12.60 -1.87 4.40
CA GLN A 69 11.39 -1.46 5.11
C GLN A 69 10.28 -1.02 4.14
N GLN A 70 10.62 -0.28 3.08
CA GLN A 70 9.64 0.10 2.05
C GLN A 70 9.05 -1.12 1.34
N LYS A 71 9.89 -2.11 0.99
CA LYS A 71 9.41 -3.37 0.39
C LYS A 71 8.46 -4.10 1.33
N GLU A 72 8.74 -4.14 2.63
CA GLU A 72 7.83 -4.75 3.61
C GLU A 72 6.48 -4.01 3.71
N ILE A 73 6.50 -2.67 3.73
CA ILE A 73 5.28 -1.85 3.77
C ILE A 73 4.41 -2.12 2.54
N LEU A 74 5.02 -2.12 1.36
CA LEU A 74 4.33 -2.40 0.09
C LEU A 74 3.71 -3.80 0.07
N ASN A 75 4.43 -4.83 0.53
CA ASN A 75 3.89 -6.18 0.64
C ASN A 75 2.71 -6.26 1.61
N ARG A 76 2.78 -5.57 2.76
CA ARG A 76 1.68 -5.50 3.72
C ARG A 76 0.47 -4.77 3.15
N ARG A 77 0.68 -3.65 2.46
CA ARG A 77 -0.38 -2.90 1.75
C ARG A 77 -1.10 -3.80 0.76
N MET A 78 -0.35 -4.52 -0.09
CA MET A 78 -0.92 -5.42 -1.08
C MET A 78 -1.81 -6.49 -0.45
N LYS A 79 -1.34 -7.15 0.61
CA LYS A 79 -2.13 -8.16 1.35
C LYS A 79 -3.40 -7.55 1.95
N CYS A 80 -3.29 -6.39 2.58
CA CYS A 80 -4.43 -5.69 3.19
C CYS A 80 -5.48 -5.31 2.15
N GLU A 81 -5.09 -4.74 1.00
CA GLU A 81 -6.04 -4.37 -0.05
C GLU A 81 -6.73 -5.61 -0.67
N LEU A 82 -6.00 -6.71 -0.86
CA LEU A 82 -6.60 -7.98 -1.31
C LEU A 82 -7.59 -8.58 -0.30
N GLU A 83 -7.29 -8.50 1.00
CA GLU A 83 -8.21 -8.91 2.05
C GLU A 83 -9.48 -8.05 2.10
N LEU A 84 -9.32 -6.72 1.99
CA LEU A 84 -10.44 -5.79 1.92
C LEU A 84 -11.32 -6.04 0.69
N ALA A 85 -10.70 -6.33 -0.47
CA ALA A 85 -11.42 -6.71 -1.67
C ALA A 85 -12.24 -7.98 -1.49
N ARG A 86 -11.68 -9.01 -0.85
CA ARG A 86 -12.41 -10.25 -0.52
C ARG A 86 -13.59 -9.99 0.41
N LYS A 87 -13.40 -9.16 1.45
CA LYS A 87 -14.48 -8.74 2.34
C LYS A 87 -15.58 -8.02 1.56
N ALA A 88 -15.22 -7.06 0.71
CA ALA A 88 -16.14 -6.28 -0.09
C ALA A 88 -16.94 -7.14 -1.08
N GLN A 89 -16.28 -8.09 -1.75
CA GLN A 89 -16.93 -9.06 -2.63
C GLN A 89 -17.90 -9.99 -1.90
N SER A 90 -17.70 -10.22 -0.60
CA SER A 90 -18.61 -11.03 0.23
C SER A 90 -19.85 -10.26 0.69
N CYS A 91 -19.89 -8.95 0.44
CA CYS A 91 -21.03 -8.08 0.73
C CYS A 91 -21.89 -7.75 -0.50
N LEU A 92 -21.46 -8.19 -1.68
CA LEU A 92 -22.18 -8.09 -2.96
C LEU A 92 -23.18 -9.23 -3.10
#